data_AF-A0A177L6E7-F1
#
_entry.id   AF-A0A177L6E7-F1
#
_cell.length_a   1.000
_cell.length_b   1.000
_cell.length_c   1.000
_cell.angle_alpha   90.00
_cell.angle_beta   90.00
_cell.angle_gamma   90.00
#
_symmetry.space_group_name_H-M   'P 1'
#
loop_
_entity.id
_entity.type
_entity.pdbx_description
1 polymer ?
#
loop_
_entity_poly.entity_id
_entity_poly.type
_entity_poly.pdbx_seq_one_letter_code
_entity_poly.pdbx_strand_id
1 'polypeptide(L)'
;MAKLHIGLTLLVLSAILAGSTIISAAIYSQVLVQEAIGWNTSHGIYGTAFREIGKFPLAVSILLAILGIFLVITAVRNNYKNSNQNKVQDKNVL
;
A
#
# COMPACT_ATOMS: atom_id res chain seq x y z
N MET A 1 11.31 2.00 -17.92
CA MET A 1 11.53 2.74 -16.65
C MET A 1 10.25 3.34 -16.05
N ALA A 2 9.39 4.05 -16.80
CA ALA A 2 8.20 4.71 -16.26
C ALA A 2 7.27 3.80 -15.41
N LYS A 3 6.95 2.59 -15.91
CA LYS A 3 6.09 1.62 -15.19
C LYS A 3 6.63 1.23 -13.81
N LEU A 4 7.95 1.16 -13.66
CA LEU A 4 8.61 0.82 -12.40
C LEU A 4 8.50 1.97 -11.39
N HIS A 5 8.71 3.21 -11.84
CA HIS A 5 8.57 4.41 -10.99
C HIS A 5 7.11 4.59 -10.54
N ILE A 6 6.14 4.36 -11.44
CA ILE A 6 4.71 4.41 -11.12
C ILE A 6 4.35 3.32 -10.10
N GLY A 7 4.86 2.10 -10.28
CA GLY A 7 4.63 1.01 -9.32
C GLY A 7 5.19 1.31 -7.93
N LEU A 8 6.43 1.83 -7.86
CA LEU A 8 7.07 2.21 -6.59
C LEU A 8 6.36 3.37 -5.90
N THR A 9 5.96 4.40 -6.65
CA THR A 9 5.22 5.54 -6.09
C THR A 9 3.86 5.11 -5.55
N LEU A 10 3.12 4.22 -6.24
CA LEU A 10 1.90 3.62 -5.71
C LEU A 10 2.14 2.87 -4.39
N LEU A 11 3.24 2.12 -4.30
CA LEU A 11 3.58 1.39 -3.07
C LEU A 11 3.87 2.34 -1.91
N VAL A 12 4.67 3.38 -2.15
CA VAL A 12 4.96 4.39 -1.12
C VAL A 12 3.67 5.09 -0.67
N LEU A 13 2.81 5.48 -1.61
CA LEU A 13 1.51 6.09 -1.29
C LEU A 13 0.62 5.14 -0.47
N SER A 14 0.59 3.86 -0.80
CA SER A 14 -0.15 2.86 0.00
C SER A 14 0.40 2.77 1.43
N ALA A 15 1.73 2.73 1.61
CA ALA A 15 2.34 2.66 2.93
C ALA A 15 2.01 3.90 3.77
N ILE A 16 2.06 5.08 3.15
CA ILE A 16 1.69 6.36 3.80
C ILE A 16 0.21 6.34 4.21
N LEU A 17 -0.69 5.91 3.31
CA LEU A 17 -2.12 5.82 3.60
C LEU A 17 -2.40 4.85 4.76
N ALA A 18 -1.83 3.64 4.72
CA ALA A 18 -1.96 2.67 5.81
C ALA A 18 -1.46 3.24 7.15
N GLY A 19 -0.27 3.85 7.16
CA GLY A 19 0.31 4.46 8.37
C GLY A 19 -0.55 5.60 8.90
N SER A 20 -0.97 6.53 8.03
CA SER A 20 -1.87 7.63 8.39
C SER A 20 -3.19 7.13 8.97
N THR A 21 -3.71 6.02 8.45
CA THR A 21 -4.96 5.41 8.92
C THR A 21 -4.82 4.90 10.36
N ILE A 22 -3.71 4.22 10.66
CA ILE A 22 -3.40 3.69 11.99
C ILE A 22 -3.22 4.85 12.99
N ILE A 23 -2.46 5.89 12.60
CA ILE A 23 -2.26 7.07 13.44
C ILE A 23 -3.59 7.77 13.73
N SER A 24 -4.43 7.93 12.70
CA SER A 24 -5.74 8.56 12.86
C SER A 24 -6.63 7.75 13.81
N ALA A 25 -6.65 6.42 13.68
CA ALA A 25 -7.38 5.54 14.59
C ALA A 25 -6.89 5.66 16.03
N ALA A 26 -5.59 5.81 16.25
CA ALA A 26 -5.04 6.04 17.59
C ALA A 26 -5.52 7.37 18.17
N ILE A 27 -5.49 8.46 17.41
CA ILE A 27 -5.96 9.78 17.87
C ILE A 27 -7.47 9.73 18.16
N TYR A 28 -8.26 9.21 17.22
CA TYR A 28 -9.71 9.12 17.37
C TYR A 28 -10.11 8.22 18.55
N SER A 29 -9.33 7.18 18.85
CA SER A 29 -9.55 6.34 20.04
C SER A 29 -9.45 7.15 21.34
N GLN A 30 -8.56 8.14 21.42
CA GLN A 30 -8.45 9.02 22.60
C GLN A 30 -9.70 9.89 22.77
N VAL A 31 -10.22 10.42 21.66
CA VAL A 31 -11.47 11.20 21.66
C VAL A 31 -12.65 10.36 22.15
N LEU A 32 -12.75 9.11 21.69
CA LEU A 32 -13.78 8.16 22.15
C LEU A 32 -13.75 7.94 23.66
N VAL A 33 -12.57 7.85 24.26
CA VAL A 33 -12.42 7.74 25.72
C VAL A 33 -12.83 9.03 26.41
N GLN A 34 -12.32 10.17 25.92
CA GLN A 34 -12.46 11.46 26.59
C GLN A 34 -13.90 11.96 26.62
N GLU A 35 -14.63 11.76 25.52
CA GLU A 35 -16.04 12.17 25.42
C GLU A 35 -17.02 11.09 25.90
N ALA A 36 -16.51 9.98 26.46
CA ALA A 36 -17.30 8.81 26.88
C ALA A 36 -18.28 8.33 25.80
N ILE A 37 -17.87 8.45 24.53
CA ILE A 37 -18.67 8.09 23.37
C ILE A 37 -18.83 6.56 23.39
N GLY A 38 -20.07 6.08 23.18
CA GLY A 38 -20.44 4.67 23.29
C GLY A 38 -19.64 3.77 22.35
N TRP A 39 -18.46 3.35 22.78
CA TRP A 39 -17.61 2.43 22.03
C TRP A 39 -18.10 0.99 22.24
N ASN A 40 -17.91 0.17 21.21
CA ASN A 40 -18.39 -1.20 21.25
C ASN A 40 -17.43 -2.09 22.07
N THR A 41 -17.91 -2.66 23.17
CA THR A 41 -17.10 -3.50 24.07
C THR A 41 -16.42 -4.68 23.36
N SER A 42 -17.07 -5.26 22.34
CA SER A 42 -16.52 -6.39 21.57
C SER A 42 -15.36 -5.99 20.65
N HIS A 43 -15.25 -4.72 20.25
CA HIS A 43 -14.19 -4.24 19.37
C HIS A 43 -13.11 -3.46 20.12
N GLY A 44 -13.34 -3.12 21.39
CA GLY A 44 -12.47 -2.19 22.10
C GLY A 44 -12.56 -0.76 21.57
N ILE A 45 -11.94 0.17 22.27
CA ILE A 45 -11.94 1.59 21.91
C ILE A 45 -11.20 1.79 20.57
N TYR A 46 -9.99 1.24 20.45
CA TYR A 46 -9.20 1.36 19.22
C TYR A 46 -9.86 0.64 18.03
N GLY A 47 -10.43 -0.54 18.23
CA GLY A 47 -11.09 -1.27 17.13
C GLY A 47 -12.36 -0.58 16.65
N THR A 48 -13.12 0.06 17.56
CA THR A 48 -14.26 0.92 17.20
C THR A 48 -13.76 2.13 16.39
N ALA A 49 -12.73 2.81 16.88
CA ALA A 49 -12.12 3.94 16.18
C ALA A 49 -11.62 3.57 14.78
N PHE A 50 -10.86 2.49 14.66
CA PHE A 50 -10.36 1.98 13.39
C PHE A 50 -11.48 1.57 12.43
N ARG A 51 -12.60 1.06 12.95
CA ARG A 51 -13.78 0.71 12.16
C ARG A 51 -14.51 1.93 11.62
N GLU A 52 -14.57 3.02 12.36
CA GLU A 52 -15.29 4.23 11.95
C GLU A 52 -14.50 5.05 10.95
N ILE A 53 -13.21 5.31 11.22
CA ILE A 53 -12.40 6.19 10.37
C ILE A 53 -11.43 5.44 9.46
N GLY A 54 -11.10 4.18 9.77
CA GLY A 54 -10.03 3.45 9.10
C GLY A 54 -10.46 2.57 7.93
N LYS A 55 -11.73 2.15 7.85
CA LYS A 55 -12.19 1.20 6.82
C LYS A 55 -11.95 1.68 5.39
N PHE A 56 -12.36 2.90 5.07
CA PHE A 56 -12.27 3.42 3.70
C PHE A 56 -10.81 3.71 3.29
N PRO A 57 -10.02 4.47 4.07
CA PRO A 57 -8.62 4.72 3.74
C PRO A 57 -7.78 3.44 3.63
N LEU A 58 -8.03 2.45 4.51
CA LEU A 58 -7.33 1.17 4.46
C LEU A 58 -7.67 0.37 3.20
N ALA A 59 -8.95 0.34 2.79
CA ALA A 59 -9.37 -0.34 1.57
C ALA A 59 -8.68 0.25 0.33
N VAL A 60 -8.61 1.58 0.25
CA VAL A 60 -7.89 2.30 -0.83
C VAL A 60 -6.40 1.97 -0.79
N SER A 61 -5.79 1.98 0.40
CA SER A 61 -4.39 1.61 0.59
C SER A 61 -4.09 0.21 0.06
N ILE A 62 -4.92 -0.79 0.39
CA ILE A 62 -4.73 -2.17 -0.08
C ILE A 62 -4.83 -2.25 -1.61
N LEU A 63 -5.81 -1.56 -2.20
CA LEU A 63 -5.96 -1.52 -3.65
C LEU A 63 -4.71 -0.93 -4.34
N LEU A 64 -4.19 0.18 -3.80
CA LEU A 64 -2.96 0.81 -4.31
C LEU A 64 -1.76 -0.12 -4.14
N ALA A 65 -1.63 -0.83 -3.02
CA ALA A 65 -0.55 -1.77 -2.81
C ALA A 65 -0.58 -2.90 -3.85
N ILE A 66 -1.75 -3.49 -4.11
CA ILE A 66 -1.90 -4.56 -5.11
C ILE A 66 -1.52 -4.07 -6.51
N LEU A 67 -2.03 -2.90 -6.92
CA LEU A 67 -1.71 -2.30 -8.21
C LEU A 67 -0.21 -1.94 -8.34
N GLY A 68 0.38 -1.39 -7.27
CA GLY A 68 1.80 -1.07 -7.21
C GLY A 68 2.68 -2.30 -7.37
N ILE A 69 2.40 -3.38 -6.61
CA ILE A 69 3.10 -4.67 -6.70
C ILE A 69 2.99 -5.23 -8.11
N PHE A 70 1.78 -5.26 -8.68
CA PHE A 70 1.56 -5.79 -10.04
C PHE A 70 2.40 -5.07 -11.09
N LEU A 71 2.46 -3.73 -11.03
CA LEU A 71 3.26 -2.92 -11.95
C LEU A 71 4.77 -3.16 -11.76
N VAL A 72 5.26 -3.25 -10.52
CA VAL A 72 6.67 -3.53 -10.23
C VAL A 72 7.07 -4.90 -10.78
N ILE A 73 6.31 -5.96 -10.48
CA ILE A 73 6.60 -7.33 -10.94
C ILE A 73 6.65 -7.36 -12.47
N THR A 74 5.65 -6.78 -13.13
CA THR A 74 5.57 -6.75 -14.60
C THR A 74 6.75 -5.98 -15.20
N ALA A 75 7.12 -4.84 -14.62
CA ALA A 75 8.23 -4.03 -15.08
C ALA A 75 9.57 -4.77 -14.92
N VAL A 76 9.82 -5.39 -13.76
CA VAL A 76 11.05 -6.15 -13.48
C VAL A 76 11.17 -7.35 -14.43
N ARG A 77 10.09 -8.11 -14.62
CA ARG A 77 10.07 -9.26 -15.54
C ARG A 77 10.41 -8.86 -16.97
N ASN A 78 9.86 -7.75 -17.46
CA ASN A 78 10.12 -7.26 -18.81
C ASN A 78 11.58 -6.79 -18.98
N ASN A 79 12.10 -6.05 -17.99
CA ASN A 79 13.51 -5.63 -18.01
C ASN A 79 14.47 -6.83 -18.02
N TYR A 80 14.17 -7.86 -17.22
CA TYR A 80 14.97 -9.09 -17.20
C TYR A 80 14.96 -9.82 -18.55
N LYS A 81 13.79 -9.96 -19.19
CA LYS A 81 13.67 -10.60 -20.50
C LYS A 81 14.49 -9.85 -21.56
N ASN A 82 14.39 -8.52 -21.61
CA ASN A 82 15.12 -7.71 -22.58
C ASN A 82 16.64 -7.80 -22.40
N SER A 83 17.12 -7.79 -21.15
CA SER A 83 18.56 -7.97 -20.84
C SER A 83 19.12 -9.28 -21.39
N ASN A 84 18.37 -10.38 -21.25
CA ASN A 84 18.79 -11.69 -21.76
C ASN A 84 18.84 -11.73 -23.30
N GLN A 85 17.90 -11.07 -23.99
CA GLN A 85 17.90 -11.02 -25.46
C GLN A 85 19.13 -10.28 -26.00
N ASN A 86 19.49 -9.15 -25.39
CA ASN A 86 20.68 -8.39 -25.79
C ASN A 86 21.95 -9.24 -25.64
N LYS A 87 22.07 -10.01 -24.55
CA LYS A 87 23.23 -10.89 -24.32
C LYS A 87 23.32 -12.05 -25.31
N VAL A 88 22.20 -12.55 -25.82
CA VAL A 88 22.17 -13.61 -26.85
C VAL A 88 22.55 -13.03 -28.21
N GLN A 89 22.07 -11.83 -28.55
CA GLN A 89 22.45 -11.17 -29.80
C GLN A 89 23.95 -10.92 -29.87
N ASP A 90 24.56 -10.40 -28.81
CA ASP A 90 26.01 -10.10 -28.75
C ASP A 90 26.88 -11.33 -29.02
N LYS A 91 26.43 -12.51 -28.58
CA LYS A 91 27.10 -13.79 -28.84
C LYS A 91 26.99 -14.29 -30.29
N ASN A 92 25.98 -13.85 -31.03
CA ASN A 92 25.75 -14.28 -32.41
C ASN A 92 26.42 -13.36 -33.43
N VAL A 93 27.03 -12.25 -32.99
CA VAL A 93 27.77 -11.31 -33.85
C VAL A 93 29.29 -11.50 -33.77
N LEU A 94 29.76 -12.47 -32.98
CA LEU A 94 31.15 -12.90 -32.77
C LEU A 94 31.39 -14.24 -33.46
#